data_AF-A0A3A8KKB2-F1
#
_entry.id   AF-A0A3A8KKB2-F1
#
_cell.length_a   1.000
_cell.length_b   1.000
_cell.length_c   1.000
_cell.angle_alpha   90.00
_cell.angle_beta   90.00
_cell.angle_gamma   90.00
#
_symmetry.space_group_name_H-M   'P 1'
#
loop_
_entity.id
_entity.type
_entity.pdbx_description
1 polymer ?
#
loop_
_entity_poly.entity_id
_entity_poly.type
_entity_poly.pdbx_seq_one_letter_code
_entity_poly.pdbx_strand_id
1 'polypeptide(L)'
;MSSRPGKPQRHHLATIRNEKSSKNGGPWTPLFRRIFKKAGMVLKDPENIVEVHGHRGPHPKAYHDLVFRRLELSTRNCRTVVQCREALTGALRELAEEATVPGTPINKLLTLKQGR
;
A
#
# COMPACT_ATOMS: atom_id res chain seq x y z
N MET A 1 -17.46 21.97 13.17
CA MET A 1 -16.56 22.60 12.18
C MET A 1 -16.32 21.58 11.07
N SER A 2 -16.96 21.74 9.91
CA SER A 2 -16.82 20.82 8.79
C SER A 2 -15.53 21.12 8.03
N SER A 3 -14.45 20.42 8.40
CA SER A 3 -13.20 20.43 7.66
C SER A 3 -13.46 19.87 6.26
N ARG A 4 -13.40 20.72 5.22
CA ARG A 4 -13.39 20.28 3.82
C ARG A 4 -12.38 19.13 3.67
N PRO A 5 -12.75 18.00 3.06
CA PRO A 5 -11.78 16.95 2.78
C PRO A 5 -10.63 17.56 1.97
N GLY A 6 -9.39 17.38 2.45
CA GLY A 6 -8.20 17.88 1.76
C GLY A 6 -8.15 17.32 0.33
N LYS A 7 -7.52 18.08 -0.59
CA LYS A 7 -7.36 17.66 -1.99
C LYS A 7 -6.83 16.21 -2.06
N PRO A 8 -7.35 15.38 -2.98
CA PRO A 8 -6.83 14.02 -3.16
C PRO A 8 -5.34 14.07 -3.46
N GLN A 9 -4.60 13.14 -2.87
CA GLN A 9 -3.16 13.00 -3.06
C GLN A 9 -2.84 11.63 -3.64
N ARG A 10 -1.95 11.58 -4.62
CA ARG A 10 -1.39 10.33 -5.13
C ARG A 10 -0.55 9.66 -4.04
N HIS A 11 -0.91 8.44 -3.70
CA HIS A 11 -0.31 7.63 -2.65
C HIS A 11 0.16 6.30 -3.22
N HIS A 12 1.32 5.82 -2.77
CA HIS A 12 1.82 4.49 -3.13
C HIS A 12 1.39 3.47 -2.08
N LEU A 13 0.58 2.47 -2.46
CA LEU A 13 0.07 1.46 -1.54
C LEU A 13 1.22 0.71 -0.86
N ALA A 14 2.11 0.12 -1.66
CA ALA A 14 3.42 -0.36 -1.26
C ALA A 14 4.44 0.79 -1.33
N THR A 15 4.98 1.19 -0.17
CA THR A 15 5.83 2.41 -0.09
C THR A 15 7.14 2.28 -0.86
N ILE A 16 7.54 3.38 -1.51
CA ILE A 16 8.86 3.56 -2.12
C ILE A 16 9.84 4.34 -1.23
N ARG A 17 9.39 4.86 -0.08
CA ARG A 17 10.14 5.85 0.72
C ARG A 17 10.69 5.34 2.06
N ASN A 18 10.72 4.02 2.29
CA ASN A 18 11.25 3.43 3.51
C ASN A 18 12.31 2.36 3.20
N GLU A 19 13.46 2.81 2.67
CA GLU A 19 14.56 1.94 2.24
C GLU A 19 15.48 1.49 3.38
N LYS A 20 15.64 2.30 4.43
CA LYS A 20 16.65 2.08 5.48
C LYS A 20 16.09 1.97 6.90
N SER A 21 15.06 2.75 7.22
CA SER A 21 14.63 2.93 8.61
C SER A 21 13.68 1.82 9.07
N SER A 22 13.94 1.26 10.24
CA SER A 22 13.06 0.32 10.96
C SER A 22 12.07 1.00 11.92
N LYS A 23 12.06 2.33 12.02
CA LYS A 23 11.27 3.09 13.02
C LYS A 23 9.77 2.74 13.02
N ASN A 24 9.21 2.46 11.84
CA ASN A 24 7.81 2.04 11.68
C ASN A 24 7.70 0.56 11.28
N GLY A 25 8.61 -0.30 11.78
CA GLY A 25 8.68 -1.73 11.49
C GLY A 25 9.29 -2.12 10.14
N GLY A 26 9.90 -1.17 9.44
CA GLY A 26 10.59 -1.40 8.16
C GLY A 26 11.98 -2.03 8.31
N PRO A 27 12.84 -1.95 7.27
CA PRO A 27 12.65 -1.22 6.03
C PRO A 27 11.63 -1.90 5.11
N TRP A 28 10.57 -1.19 4.74
CA TRP A 28 9.44 -1.70 3.98
C TRP A 28 9.69 -1.76 2.47
N THR A 29 10.38 -0.76 1.90
CA THR A 29 10.60 -0.70 0.44
C THR A 29 11.30 -1.95 -0.09
N PRO A 30 12.36 -2.50 0.54
CA PRO A 30 13.00 -3.74 0.09
C PRO A 30 12.07 -4.96 0.17
N LEU A 31 11.17 -5.02 1.15
CA LEU A 31 10.22 -6.12 1.30
C LEU A 31 9.21 -6.12 0.16
N PHE A 32 8.60 -4.96 -0.12
CA PHE A 32 7.67 -4.79 -1.23
C PHE A 32 8.33 -5.05 -2.59
N ARG A 33 9.57 -4.59 -2.78
CA ARG A 33 10.32 -4.80 -4.02
C ARG A 33 10.48 -6.28 -4.36
N ARG A 34 10.65 -7.16 -3.35
CA ARG A 34 10.72 -8.61 -3.57
C ARG A 34 9.41 -9.19 -4.09
N ILE A 35 8.27 -8.70 -3.61
CA ILE A 35 6.95 -9.14 -4.09
C ILE A 35 6.75 -8.70 -5.54
N PHE A 36 6.99 -7.42 -5.84
CA PHE A 36 6.82 -6.87 -7.19
C PHE A 36 7.73 -7.55 -8.22
N LYS A 37 8.97 -7.87 -7.84
CA LYS A 37 9.90 -8.60 -8.70
C LYS A 37 9.36 -9.98 -9.13
N LYS A 38 8.64 -10.72 -8.27
CA LYS A 38 8.03 -12.00 -8.64
C LYS A 38 7.00 -11.87 -9.78
N ALA A 39 6.32 -10.74 -9.84
CA ALA A 39 5.32 -10.39 -10.85
C ALA A 39 5.90 -9.68 -12.08
N GLY A 40 7.23 -9.51 -12.15
CA GLY A 40 7.87 -8.71 -13.20
C GLY A 40 7.38 -7.25 -13.20
N MET A 41 7.11 -6.70 -12.01
CA MET A 41 6.63 -5.34 -11.79
C MET A 41 7.64 -4.53 -10.98
N VAL A 42 7.47 -3.21 -10.94
CA VAL A 42 8.25 -2.27 -10.12
C VAL A 42 7.32 -1.40 -9.26
N LEU A 43 7.81 -0.91 -8.12
CA LEU A 43 6.98 -0.17 -7.17
C LEU A 43 6.43 1.17 -7.69
N LYS A 44 6.94 1.66 -8.83
CA LYS A 44 6.45 2.88 -9.49
C LYS A 44 5.33 2.61 -10.50
N ASP A 45 4.98 1.35 -10.72
CA ASP A 45 3.91 0.98 -11.65
C ASP A 45 2.57 1.59 -11.19
N PRO A 46 1.72 2.02 -12.15
CA PRO A 46 0.50 2.75 -11.86
C PRO A 46 -0.48 1.99 -10.96
N GLU A 47 -0.47 0.65 -11.00
CA GLU A 47 -1.31 -0.22 -10.16
C GLU A 47 -0.99 -0.07 -8.67
N ASN A 48 0.22 0.39 -8.33
CA ASN A 48 0.60 0.68 -6.95
C ASN A 48 0.21 2.09 -6.49
N ILE A 49 -0.43 2.90 -7.34
CA ILE A 49 -0.71 4.30 -7.06
C ILE A 49 -2.23 4.53 -7.03
N VAL A 50 -2.70 5.15 -5.95
CA VAL A 50 -4.11 5.49 -5.73
C VAL A 50 -4.26 6.94 -5.30
N GLU A 51 -5.37 7.59 -5.63
CA GLU A 51 -5.70 8.92 -5.12
C GLU A 51 -6.51 8.83 -3.84
N VAL A 52 -6.00 9.40 -2.75
CA VAL A 52 -6.62 9.32 -1.41
C VAL A 52 -6.98 10.71 -0.92
N HIS A 53 -8.28 10.93 -0.67
CA HIS A 53 -8.78 12.14 -0.05
C HIS A 53 -8.41 12.18 1.43
N GLY A 54 -7.93 13.35 1.90
CA GLY A 54 -7.58 13.51 3.32
C GLY A 54 -6.37 12.69 3.77
N HIS A 55 -5.49 12.28 2.85
CA HIS A 55 -4.26 11.53 3.13
C HIS A 55 -3.36 12.23 4.18
N ARG A 56 -2.88 11.46 5.17
CA ARG A 56 -2.02 11.91 6.26
C ARG A 56 -0.93 10.87 6.55
N GLY A 57 0.32 11.21 6.23
CA GLY A 57 1.50 10.43 6.62
C GLY A 57 2.31 11.10 7.75
N PRO A 58 3.39 10.45 8.24
CA PRO A 58 3.87 9.11 7.85
C PRO A 58 2.97 8.00 8.38
N HIS A 59 2.93 6.88 7.65
CA HIS A 59 2.02 5.77 7.97
C HIS A 59 2.57 4.86 9.08
N PRO A 60 1.68 4.28 9.91
CA PRO A 60 2.07 3.39 11.00
C PRO A 60 2.57 2.03 10.50
N LYS A 61 3.24 1.28 11.39
CA LYS A 61 3.61 -0.12 11.15
C LYS A 61 2.41 -0.96 10.68
N ALA A 62 1.25 -0.80 11.34
CA ALA A 62 0.02 -1.54 11.02
C ALA A 62 -0.45 -1.38 9.57
N TYR A 63 -0.27 -0.18 8.97
CA TYR A 63 -0.56 0.04 7.56
C TYR A 63 0.35 -0.82 6.68
N HIS A 64 1.65 -0.74 6.92
CA HIS A 64 2.63 -1.45 6.12
C HIS A 64 2.53 -2.97 6.29
N ASP A 65 2.29 -3.47 7.52
CA ASP A 65 2.04 -4.88 7.79
C ASP A 65 0.84 -5.39 7.00
N LEU A 66 -0.28 -4.67 7.02
CA LEU A 66 -1.52 -5.09 6.37
C LEU A 66 -1.36 -5.15 4.86
N VAL A 67 -0.78 -4.11 4.26
CA VAL A 67 -0.47 -4.10 2.81
C VAL A 67 0.51 -5.23 2.49
N PHE A 68 1.62 -5.35 3.21
CA PHE A 68 2.63 -6.39 2.95
C PHE A 68 2.04 -7.79 3.01
N ARG A 69 1.29 -8.11 4.07
CA ARG A 69 0.66 -9.41 4.26
C ARG A 69 -0.30 -9.75 3.12
N ARG A 70 -1.15 -8.80 2.69
CA ARG A 70 -2.10 -9.05 1.60
C ARG A 70 -1.40 -9.33 0.27
N LEU A 71 -0.40 -8.51 -0.08
CA LEU A 71 0.37 -8.69 -1.32
C LEU A 71 1.24 -9.96 -1.28
N GLU A 72 1.78 -10.31 -0.11
CA GLU A 72 2.57 -11.53 0.07
C GLU A 72 1.70 -12.78 -0.05
N LEU A 73 0.54 -12.80 0.60
CA LEU A 73 -0.41 -13.91 0.53
C LEU A 73 -0.95 -14.12 -0.89
N SER A 74 -1.31 -13.05 -1.61
CA SER A 74 -1.83 -13.18 -2.99
C SER A 74 -0.79 -13.76 -3.95
N THR A 75 0.49 -13.45 -3.73
CA THR A 75 1.59 -13.91 -4.58
C THR A 75 2.30 -15.16 -4.05
N ARG A 76 1.83 -15.77 -2.96
CA ARG A 76 2.53 -16.88 -2.30
C ARG A 76 2.63 -18.14 -3.17
N ASN A 77 1.55 -18.45 -3.90
CA ASN A 77 1.39 -19.73 -4.61
C ASN A 77 1.48 -19.61 -6.14
N CYS A 78 1.70 -18.40 -6.67
CA CYS A 78 1.87 -18.21 -8.12
C CYS A 78 3.16 -18.89 -8.59
N ARG A 79 3.12 -19.53 -9.76
CA ARG A 79 4.25 -20.31 -10.29
C ARG A 79 4.91 -19.68 -11.51
N THR A 80 4.21 -18.77 -12.19
CA THR A 80 4.70 -18.06 -13.36
C THR A 80 4.60 -16.56 -13.16
N VAL A 81 5.43 -15.78 -13.87
CA VAL A 81 5.39 -14.31 -13.82
C VAL A 81 3.99 -13.78 -14.15
N VAL A 82 3.30 -14.39 -15.12
CA VAL A 82 1.93 -14.01 -15.51
C VAL A 82 0.95 -14.22 -14.37
N GLN A 83 0.94 -15.40 -13.74
CA GLN A 83 0.09 -15.69 -12.58
C GLN A 83 0.40 -14.74 -11.41
N CYS A 84 1.69 -14.48 -11.14
CA CYS A 84 2.09 -13.57 -10.08
C CYS A 84 1.63 -12.14 -10.35
N ARG A 85 1.67 -11.69 -11.61
CA ARG A 85 1.20 -10.37 -12.03
C ARG A 85 -0.31 -10.25 -11.88
N GLU A 86 -1.07 -11.25 -12.32
CA GLU A 86 -2.53 -11.29 -12.15
C GLU A 86 -2.91 -11.22 -10.66
N ALA A 87 -2.28 -12.04 -9.82
CA ALA A 87 -2.55 -12.05 -8.38
C ALA A 87 -2.11 -10.76 -7.67
N LEU A 88 -0.97 -10.18 -8.05
CA LEU A 88 -0.47 -8.95 -7.45
C LEU A 88 -1.35 -7.74 -7.83
N THR A 89 -1.68 -7.61 -9.11
CA THR A 89 -2.52 -6.51 -9.61
C THR A 89 -3.95 -6.60 -9.07
N GLY A 90 -4.51 -7.81 -8.91
CA GLY A 90 -5.78 -8.03 -8.23
C GLY A 90 -5.77 -7.53 -6.78
N ALA A 91 -4.77 -7.95 -5.99
CA ALA A 91 -4.65 -7.51 -4.60
C ALA A 91 -4.39 -6.00 -4.46
N LEU A 92 -3.65 -5.39 -5.40
CA LEU A 92 -3.46 -3.93 -5.44
C LEU A 92 -4.77 -3.20 -5.74
N ARG A 93 -5.62 -3.75 -6.62
CA ARG A 93 -6.96 -3.19 -6.90
C ARG A 93 -7.86 -3.22 -5.67
N GLU A 94 -7.95 -4.35 -4.98
CA GLU A 94 -8.72 -4.48 -3.73
C GLU A 94 -8.22 -3.49 -2.65
N LEU A 95 -6.91 -3.35 -2.52
CA LEU A 95 -6.30 -2.37 -1.62
C LEU A 95 -6.60 -0.92 -2.03
N ALA A 96 -6.64 -0.61 -3.33
CA ALA A 96 -6.97 0.72 -3.83
C ALA A 96 -8.45 1.07 -3.57
N GLU A 97 -9.35 0.12 -3.76
CA GLU A 97 -10.78 0.24 -3.41
C GLU A 97 -10.91 0.52 -1.91
N GLU A 98 -10.29 -0.28 -1.05
CA GLU A 98 -10.31 -0.01 0.38
C GLU A 98 -9.69 1.34 0.72
N ALA A 99 -8.57 1.74 0.10
CA ALA A 99 -7.92 3.02 0.38
C ALA A 99 -8.81 4.24 0.07
N THR A 100 -9.71 4.12 -0.91
CA THR A 100 -10.56 5.22 -1.37
C THR A 100 -11.92 5.28 -0.68
N VAL A 101 -12.39 4.17 -0.11
CA VAL A 101 -13.67 4.11 0.62
C VAL A 101 -13.48 4.59 2.07
N PRO A 102 -14.15 5.69 2.49
CA PRO A 102 -14.03 6.20 3.85
C PRO A 102 -14.40 5.15 4.91
N GLY A 103 -13.54 5.00 5.92
CA GLY A 103 -13.84 4.16 7.08
C GLY A 103 -13.45 2.69 6.98
N THR A 104 -12.98 2.22 5.82
CA THR A 104 -12.32 0.91 5.70
C THR A 104 -11.04 0.86 6.52
N PRO A 105 -10.51 -0.33 6.84
CA PRO A 105 -9.25 -0.45 7.57
C PRO A 105 -8.08 0.30 6.91
N ILE A 106 -7.88 0.13 5.60
CA ILE A 106 -6.81 0.81 4.86
C ILE A 106 -7.01 2.32 4.84
N ASN A 107 -8.22 2.80 4.53
CA ASN A 107 -8.49 4.24 4.48
C ASN A 107 -8.26 4.92 5.83
N LYS A 108 -8.71 4.30 6.94
CA LYS A 108 -8.48 4.83 8.29
C LYS A 108 -6.99 4.99 8.60
N LEU A 109 -6.18 3.99 8.23
CA LEU A 109 -4.73 4.02 8.43
C LEU A 109 -4.02 5.07 7.57
N LEU A 110 -4.63 5.49 6.46
CA LEU A 110 -4.11 6.50 5.54
C LEU A 110 -4.58 7.93 5.83
N THR A 111 -5.67 8.12 6.56
CA THR A 111 -6.34 9.42 6.70
C THR A 111 -6.45 9.92 8.14
N LEU A 112 -6.33 9.03 9.12
CA LEU A 112 -6.34 9.40 10.53
C LEU A 112 -4.93 9.77 10.99
N LYS A 113 -4.84 10.79 11.86
CA LYS A 113 -3.58 11.03 12.58
C LYS A 113 -3.41 9.89 13.58
N GLN A 114 -2.34 9.13 13.44
CA GLN A 114 -1.92 8.23 14.51
C GLN A 114 -1.58 9.09 15.73
N GLY A 115 -2.24 8.81 16.85
CA GLY A 115 -2.11 9.56 18.10
C GLY A 115 -0.65 9.65 18.54
N ARG A 116 -0.31 10.79 19.14
CA ARG A 116 0.98 11.05 19.82
C ARG A 116 1.22 10.04 20.92
#